data_AF-A0A482V6D6-F1
#
_entry.id   AF-A0A482V6D6-F1
#
_cell.length_a   1.000
_cell.length_b   1.000
_cell.length_c   1.000
_cell.angle_alpha   90.00
_cell.angle_beta   90.00
_cell.angle_gamma   90.00
#
_symmetry.space_group_name_H-M   'P 1'
#
loop_
_entity.id
_entity.type
_entity.pdbx_description
1 polymer ?
#
loop_
_entity_poly.entity_id
_entity_poly.type
_entity_poly.pdbx_seq_one_letter_code
_entity_poly.pdbx_strand_id
1 'polypeptide(L)'
;MKGESVEKFDWKRIMKVNITVLKILGLWPPGNETFGFNIYTFYEIFVFLFLELGHISAQTVNLLLHFDDLQVVTTTIYVLLMEMLGVLKAYCLIRNMGMLKQLMITINCDLFQPKSIQQRSLIQSNINAWKTIVTILWVLLSCWLLIWMLCPIFDKSFKEYRFPFLAWYPFNTRTSPQYEFTYLHQFVANTCLSMINLNTDTLIAALNMYIGAQFDLLCDDVRHFHDGCKDNTADAIRKLKNCINHHREILKFAGYANEFYNWILFLQFFVGGVTIGLAMFRLSVVVPLSSEFYSFLSYVFCIILEAYMYCWFGNEIEVK
;
A
#
# COMPACT_ATOMS: atom_id res chain seq x y z
N MET A 1 26.98 -4.33 -37.39
CA MET A 1 25.70 -4.68 -36.73
C MET A 1 25.10 -3.41 -36.17
N LYS A 2 23.96 -2.94 -36.72
CA LYS A 2 23.17 -1.86 -36.11
C LYS A 2 22.68 -2.39 -34.77
N GLY A 3 23.12 -1.78 -33.67
CA GLY A 3 22.62 -2.12 -32.34
C GLY A 3 21.11 -1.87 -32.31
N GLU A 4 20.33 -2.92 -32.01
CA GLU A 4 18.93 -2.73 -31.66
C GLU A 4 18.88 -1.79 -30.46
N SER A 5 18.40 -0.56 -30.67
CA SER A 5 18.15 0.36 -29.57
C SER A 5 17.05 -0.26 -28.72
N VAL A 6 17.42 -0.79 -27.55
CA VAL A 6 16.44 -1.26 -26.57
C VAL A 6 15.52 -0.08 -26.25
N GLU A 7 14.23 -0.23 -26.53
CA GLU A 7 13.23 0.79 -26.23
C GLU A 7 13.31 1.16 -24.73
N LYS A 8 13.28 2.46 -24.43
CA LYS A 8 13.42 2.96 -23.06
C LYS A 8 12.39 2.32 -22.15
N PHE A 9 12.86 1.74 -21.05
CA PHE A 9 12.02 1.04 -20.09
C PHE A 9 11.35 2.05 -19.15
N ASP A 10 10.02 2.13 -19.20
CA ASP A 10 9.23 3.00 -18.33
C ASP A 10 8.87 2.31 -17.02
N TRP A 11 9.65 2.58 -15.98
CA TRP A 11 9.41 2.06 -14.64
C TRP A 11 8.10 2.62 -14.04
N LYS A 12 7.74 3.88 -14.33
CA LYS A 12 6.50 4.49 -13.80
C LYS A 12 5.25 3.76 -14.29
N ARG A 13 5.30 3.16 -15.48
CA ARG A 13 4.17 2.39 -16.03
C ARG A 13 3.77 1.22 -15.14
N ILE A 14 4.72 0.62 -14.42
CA ILE A 14 4.45 -0.51 -13.50
C ILE A 14 3.50 -0.07 -12.38
N MET A 15 3.68 1.15 -11.87
CA MET A 15 2.88 1.73 -10.78
C MET A 15 1.72 2.60 -11.27
N LYS A 16 1.39 2.57 -12.57
CA LYS A 16 0.34 3.42 -13.14
C LYS A 16 -1.01 3.23 -12.44
N VAL A 17 -1.36 1.99 -12.10
CA VAL A 17 -2.60 1.67 -11.38
C VAL A 17 -2.57 2.31 -9.99
N ASN A 18 -1.52 2.07 -9.20
CA ASN A 18 -1.36 2.69 -7.88
C ASN A 18 -1.47 4.21 -7.92
N ILE A 19 -0.74 4.86 -8.84
CA ILE A 19 -0.78 6.33 -9.00
C ILE A 19 -2.20 6.80 -9.35
N THR A 20 -2.90 6.06 -10.23
CA THR A 20 -4.27 6.43 -10.63
C THR A 20 -5.23 6.32 -9.45
N VAL A 21 -5.11 5.27 -8.65
CA VAL A 21 -5.94 5.09 -7.45
C VAL A 21 -5.63 6.17 -6.42
N LEU A 22 -4.36 6.47 -6.13
CA LEU A 22 -3.99 7.56 -5.24
C LEU A 22 -4.50 8.93 -5.73
N LYS A 23 -4.52 9.16 -7.05
CA LYS A 23 -5.15 10.38 -7.63
C LYS A 23 -6.64 10.45 -7.34
N ILE A 24 -7.36 9.34 -7.53
CA ILE A 24 -8.79 9.23 -7.24
C ILE A 24 -9.04 9.44 -5.74
N LEU A 25 -8.17 8.95 -4.87
CA LEU A 25 -8.29 9.11 -3.41
C LEU A 25 -7.90 10.50 -2.89
N GLY A 26 -7.51 11.43 -3.76
CA GLY A 26 -7.06 12.76 -3.33
C GLY A 26 -5.60 12.81 -2.82
N LEU A 27 -4.88 11.69 -2.86
CA LEU A 27 -3.56 11.54 -2.26
C LEU A 27 -2.39 11.75 -3.22
N TRP A 28 -2.64 12.06 -4.50
CA TRP A 28 -1.57 12.28 -5.48
C TRP A 28 -1.80 13.57 -6.27
N PRO A 29 -1.13 14.68 -5.89
CA PRO A 29 -1.34 15.96 -6.56
C PRO A 29 -0.82 15.90 -8.00
N PRO A 30 -1.47 16.60 -8.94
CA PRO A 30 -1.03 16.65 -10.34
C PRO A 30 0.37 17.26 -10.48
N GLY A 31 1.08 16.90 -11.56
CA GLY A 31 2.42 17.42 -11.86
C GLY A 31 3.55 16.84 -10.99
N ASN A 32 4.71 17.51 -11.01
CA ASN A 32 5.89 17.15 -10.21
C ASN A 32 5.95 17.91 -8.87
N GLU A 33 5.03 18.85 -8.65
CA GLU A 33 4.96 19.67 -7.44
C GLU A 33 4.36 18.90 -6.27
N THR A 34 4.59 19.38 -5.05
CA THR A 34 3.89 18.91 -3.84
C THR A 34 2.47 19.48 -3.79
N PHE A 35 1.74 19.18 -2.72
CA PHE A 35 0.43 19.77 -2.46
C PHE A 35 0.51 21.31 -2.43
N GLY A 36 -0.40 21.97 -3.14
CA GLY A 36 -0.49 23.43 -3.25
C GLY A 36 -1.94 23.91 -3.02
N PHE A 37 -2.27 25.16 -3.30
CA PHE A 37 -3.65 25.66 -3.20
C PHE A 37 -4.35 25.60 -4.56
N ASN A 38 -5.08 24.51 -4.83
CA ASN A 38 -5.87 24.35 -6.04
C ASN A 38 -7.16 23.54 -5.76
N ILE A 39 -8.02 23.39 -6.79
CA ILE A 39 -9.29 22.63 -6.69
C ILE A 39 -9.06 21.19 -6.21
N TYR A 40 -7.93 20.58 -6.59
CA TYR A 40 -7.60 19.23 -6.17
C TYR A 40 -7.35 19.13 -4.65
N THR A 41 -6.72 20.14 -4.05
CA THR A 41 -6.53 20.22 -2.59
C THR A 41 -7.84 20.41 -1.85
N PHE A 42 -8.80 21.16 -2.40
CA PHE A 42 -10.14 21.24 -1.82
C PHE A 42 -10.86 19.89 -1.86
N TYR A 43 -10.72 19.16 -2.96
CA TYR A 43 -11.24 17.80 -3.09
C TYR A 43 -10.61 16.83 -2.08
N GLU A 44 -9.28 16.87 -1.91
CA GLU A 44 -8.55 16.10 -0.90
C GLU A 44 -9.05 16.38 0.52
N ILE A 45 -9.14 17.66 0.90
CA ILE A 45 -9.65 18.06 2.23
C ILE A 45 -11.08 17.54 2.43
N PHE A 46 -11.92 17.59 1.39
CA PHE A 46 -13.27 17.03 1.45
C PHE A 46 -13.27 15.51 1.67
N VAL A 47 -12.48 14.76 0.88
CA VAL A 47 -12.35 13.30 1.01
C VAL A 47 -11.87 12.93 2.42
N PHE A 48 -10.80 13.58 2.88
CA PHE A 48 -10.23 13.34 4.21
C PHE A 48 -11.22 13.65 5.33
N LEU A 49 -11.84 14.85 5.34
CA LEU A 49 -12.74 15.25 6.42
C LEU A 49 -14.04 14.43 6.43
N PHE A 50 -14.65 14.24 5.26
CA PHE A 50 -15.99 13.66 5.18
C PHE A 50 -15.99 12.14 5.14
N LEU A 51 -15.08 11.54 4.37
CA LEU A 51 -15.04 10.07 4.21
C LEU A 51 -14.19 9.43 5.30
N GLU A 52 -12.95 9.88 5.51
CA GLU A 52 -12.04 9.23 6.45
C GLU A 52 -12.35 9.63 7.91
N LEU A 53 -12.18 10.92 8.24
CA LEU A 53 -12.34 11.41 9.61
C LEU A 53 -13.78 11.27 10.11
N GLY A 54 -14.76 11.54 9.24
CA GLY A 54 -16.19 11.38 9.56
C GLY A 54 -16.53 9.95 10.00
N HIS A 55 -16.14 8.95 9.21
CA HIS A 55 -16.41 7.53 9.51
C HIS A 55 -15.70 7.07 10.80
N ILE A 56 -14.42 7.40 10.95
CA ILE A 56 -13.63 7.06 12.15
C ILE A 56 -14.20 7.73 13.40
N SER A 57 -14.63 8.99 13.28
CA SER A 57 -15.24 9.72 14.42
C SER A 57 -16.55 9.08 14.86
N ALA A 58 -17.41 8.65 13.93
CA ALA A 58 -18.67 7.97 14.23
C ALA A 58 -18.44 6.64 14.96
N GLN A 59 -17.45 5.85 14.54
CA GLN A 59 -17.06 4.62 15.24
C GLN A 59 -16.44 4.90 16.62
N THR A 60 -15.59 5.92 16.72
CA THR A 60 -14.93 6.32 17.97
C THR A 60 -15.97 6.76 19.00
N VAL A 61 -16.95 7.58 18.61
CA VAL A 61 -18.03 7.98 19.51
C VAL A 61 -18.86 6.77 19.94
N ASN A 62 -19.16 5.84 19.03
CA ASN A 62 -19.86 4.61 19.38
C ASN A 62 -19.11 3.79 20.44
N LEU A 63 -17.79 3.65 20.28
CA LEU A 63 -16.91 2.96 21.22
C LEU A 63 -16.91 3.65 22.60
N LEU A 64 -16.84 4.97 22.64
CA LEU A 64 -16.82 5.74 23.89
C LEU A 64 -18.16 5.67 24.63
N LEU A 65 -19.28 5.69 23.92
CA LEU A 65 -20.62 5.59 24.52
C LEU A 65 -20.91 4.21 25.12
N HIS A 66 -20.30 3.16 24.58
CA HIS A 66 -20.51 1.78 25.00
C HIS A 66 -19.21 1.17 25.57
N PHE A 67 -18.35 2.00 26.17
CA PHE A 67 -17.05 1.57 26.66
C PHE A 67 -17.14 0.53 27.78
N ASP A 68 -18.21 0.57 28.57
CA ASP A 68 -18.48 -0.41 29.63
C ASP A 68 -18.89 -1.79 29.08
N ASP A 69 -19.29 -1.87 27.81
CA ASP A 69 -19.62 -3.12 27.13
C ASP A 69 -18.36 -3.71 26.47
N LEU A 70 -17.75 -4.66 27.19
CA LEU A 70 -16.55 -5.36 26.72
C LEU A 70 -16.76 -6.03 25.36
N GLN A 71 -17.98 -6.49 25.04
CA GLN A 71 -18.27 -7.12 23.75
C GLN A 71 -18.24 -6.07 22.62
N VAL A 72 -18.84 -4.90 22.82
CA VAL A 72 -18.81 -3.80 21.83
C VAL A 72 -17.39 -3.29 21.65
N VAL A 73 -16.66 -3.09 22.76
CA VAL A 73 -15.26 -2.63 22.71
C VAL A 73 -14.40 -3.58 21.91
N THR A 74 -14.40 -4.86 22.26
CA THR A 74 -13.51 -5.85 21.65
C THR A 74 -13.91 -6.22 20.22
N THR A 75 -15.13 -5.90 19.78
CA THR A 75 -15.58 -6.08 18.39
C THR A 75 -15.37 -4.84 17.50
N THR A 76 -15.11 -3.67 18.09
CA THR A 76 -14.94 -2.40 17.33
C THR A 76 -13.49 -1.92 17.32
N ILE A 77 -12.75 -2.10 18.42
CA ILE A 77 -11.44 -1.48 18.64
C ILE A 77 -10.38 -1.91 17.61
N TYR A 78 -10.39 -3.19 17.19
CA TYR A 78 -9.40 -3.72 16.25
C TYR A 78 -9.60 -3.14 14.83
N VAL A 79 -10.86 -2.99 14.40
CA VAL A 79 -11.21 -2.34 13.13
C VAL A 79 -10.79 -0.88 13.17
N LEU A 80 -11.17 -0.17 14.24
CA LEU A 80 -10.86 1.24 14.42
C LEU A 80 -9.35 1.51 14.38
N LEU A 81 -8.55 0.64 15.02
CA LEU A 81 -7.08 0.74 14.98
C LEU A 81 -6.53 0.67 13.54
N MET A 82 -7.02 -0.25 12.71
CA MET A 82 -6.57 -0.37 11.32
C MET A 82 -7.10 0.76 10.43
N GLU A 83 -8.30 1.28 10.69
CA GLU A 83 -8.80 2.48 10.01
C GLU A 83 -7.95 3.71 10.34
N MET A 84 -7.60 3.90 11.62
CA MET A 84 -6.67 4.96 12.05
C MET A 84 -5.29 4.79 11.43
N LEU A 85 -4.79 3.55 11.29
CA LEU A 85 -3.54 3.29 10.56
C LEU A 85 -3.62 3.77 9.10
N GLY A 86 -4.75 3.54 8.42
CA GLY A 86 -4.97 4.03 7.05
C GLY A 86 -4.82 5.55 6.95
N VAL A 87 -5.42 6.29 7.88
CA VAL A 87 -5.29 7.76 7.97
C VAL A 87 -3.85 8.19 8.23
N LEU A 88 -3.14 7.51 9.13
CA LEU A 88 -1.74 7.81 9.41
C LEU A 88 -0.85 7.53 8.20
N LYS A 89 -1.11 6.46 7.44
CA LYS A 89 -0.44 6.17 6.17
C LYS A 89 -0.69 7.26 5.14
N ALA A 90 -1.94 7.71 4.98
CA ALA A 90 -2.28 8.83 4.11
C ALA A 90 -1.49 10.09 4.49
N TYR A 91 -1.47 10.44 5.77
CA TYR A 91 -0.70 11.58 6.27
C TYR A 91 0.80 11.46 5.97
N CYS A 92 1.42 10.30 6.24
CA CYS A 92 2.82 10.05 5.92
C CYS A 92 3.11 10.15 4.42
N LEU A 93 2.22 9.60 3.58
CA LEU A 93 2.33 9.66 2.13
C LEU A 93 2.22 11.08 1.60
N ILE A 94 1.30 11.89 2.14
CA ILE A 94 1.15 13.32 1.80
C ILE A 94 2.43 14.07 2.18
N ARG A 95 2.89 13.90 3.42
CA ARG A 95 4.10 14.55 3.95
C ARG A 95 5.34 14.24 3.11
N ASN A 96 5.49 13.00 2.67
CA ASN A 96 6.67 12.53 1.94
C ASN A 96 6.47 12.51 0.40
N MET A 97 5.38 13.10 -0.12
CA MET A 97 5.02 13.05 -1.53
C MET A 97 6.10 13.63 -2.46
N GLY A 98 6.76 14.71 -2.04
CA GLY A 98 7.87 15.30 -2.82
C GLY A 98 9.00 14.30 -3.03
N MET A 99 9.39 13.58 -1.97
CA MET A 99 10.42 12.54 -2.01
C MET A 99 9.99 11.37 -2.92
N LEU A 100 8.74 10.92 -2.80
CA LEU A 100 8.19 9.86 -3.64
C LEU A 100 8.24 10.24 -5.13
N LYS A 101 7.85 11.48 -5.49
CA LYS A 101 7.93 11.96 -6.87
C LYS A 101 9.37 12.01 -7.39
N GLN A 102 10.33 12.41 -6.54
CA GLN A 102 11.75 12.40 -6.89
C GLN A 102 12.27 10.98 -7.14
N LEU A 103 11.93 10.00 -6.28
CA LEU A 103 12.25 8.59 -6.51
C LEU A 103 11.72 8.12 -7.87
N MET A 104 10.47 8.47 -8.21
CA MET A 104 9.87 8.10 -9.50
C MET A 104 10.58 8.74 -10.70
N ILE A 105 11.16 9.93 -10.54
CA ILE A 105 11.99 10.57 -11.58
C ILE A 105 13.33 9.82 -11.68
N THR A 106 14.02 9.61 -10.55
CA THR A 106 15.33 8.96 -10.50
C THR A 106 15.35 7.57 -11.12
N ILE A 107 14.33 6.74 -10.85
CA ILE A 107 14.27 5.37 -11.40
C ILE A 107 14.15 5.34 -12.94
N ASN A 108 13.70 6.43 -13.57
CA ASN A 108 13.61 6.53 -15.05
C ASN A 108 14.80 7.27 -15.68
N CYS A 109 15.80 7.67 -14.90
CA CYS A 109 17.05 8.20 -15.43
C CYS A 109 17.81 7.13 -16.22
N ASP A 110 18.65 7.57 -17.15
CA ASP A 110 19.35 6.65 -18.07
C ASP A 110 20.31 5.70 -17.35
N LEU A 111 20.81 6.08 -16.17
CA LEU A 111 21.64 5.20 -15.33
C LEU A 111 20.90 3.96 -14.82
N PHE A 112 19.58 4.03 -14.64
CA PHE A 112 18.72 2.97 -14.09
C PHE A 112 18.05 2.13 -15.19
N GLN A 113 18.44 2.34 -16.46
CA GLN A 113 17.86 1.64 -17.60
C GLN A 113 18.57 0.29 -17.84
N PRO A 114 17.82 -0.79 -18.14
CA PRO A 114 18.42 -2.02 -18.61
C PRO A 114 19.09 -1.79 -19.97
N LYS A 115 20.32 -2.26 -20.14
CA LYS A 115 21.15 -2.03 -21.33
C LYS A 115 21.03 -3.16 -22.37
N SER A 116 20.53 -4.32 -21.96
CA SER A 116 20.40 -5.50 -22.81
C SER A 116 19.03 -6.19 -22.66
N ILE A 117 18.67 -7.00 -23.65
CA ILE A 117 17.46 -7.85 -23.60
C ILE A 117 17.54 -8.84 -22.44
N GLN A 118 18.74 -9.34 -22.14
CA GLN A 118 18.99 -10.24 -21.00
C GLN A 118 18.71 -9.54 -19.67
N GLN A 119 19.22 -8.31 -19.49
CA GLN A 119 18.92 -7.46 -18.34
C GLN A 119 17.43 -7.17 -18.20
N ARG A 120 16.74 -6.92 -19.31
CA ARG A 120 15.29 -6.72 -19.32
C ARG A 120 14.53 -7.98 -18.88
N SER A 121 15.01 -9.17 -19.28
CA SER A 121 14.45 -10.45 -18.85
C SER A 121 14.64 -10.70 -17.35
N LEU A 122 15.82 -10.37 -16.81
CA LEU A 122 16.14 -10.50 -15.38
C LEU A 122 15.14 -9.71 -14.52
N ILE A 123 14.93 -8.42 -14.82
CA ILE A 123 14.01 -7.58 -14.05
C ILE A 123 12.54 -7.98 -14.25
N GLN A 124 12.19 -8.59 -15.38
CA GLN A 124 10.80 -8.95 -15.69
C GLN A 124 10.25 -10.00 -14.72
N SER A 125 11.09 -10.91 -14.21
CA SER A 125 10.70 -11.89 -13.20
C SER A 125 10.22 -11.20 -11.91
N ASN A 126 11.02 -10.25 -11.40
CA ASN A 126 10.69 -9.49 -10.17
C ASN A 126 9.40 -8.67 -10.36
N ILE A 127 9.23 -8.06 -11.53
CA ILE A 127 8.02 -7.30 -11.87
C ILE A 127 6.79 -8.21 -11.93
N ASN A 128 6.92 -9.41 -12.49
CA ASN A 128 5.81 -10.37 -12.58
C ASN A 128 5.42 -10.87 -11.19
N ALA A 129 6.40 -11.17 -10.32
CA ALA A 129 6.16 -11.55 -8.93
C ALA A 129 5.41 -10.44 -8.19
N TRP A 130 5.89 -9.20 -8.27
CA TRP A 130 5.21 -8.04 -7.67
C TRP A 130 3.79 -7.87 -8.21
N LYS A 131 3.58 -7.89 -9.53
CA LYS A 131 2.25 -7.78 -10.14
C LYS A 131 1.30 -8.87 -9.67
N THR A 132 1.81 -10.09 -9.52
CA THR A 132 1.01 -11.25 -9.06
C THR A 132 0.56 -11.04 -7.63
N ILE A 133 1.48 -10.67 -6.73
CA ILE A 133 1.19 -10.37 -5.32
C ILE A 133 0.17 -9.23 -5.22
N VAL A 134 0.40 -8.12 -5.91
CA VAL A 134 -0.51 -6.96 -5.90
C VAL A 134 -1.90 -7.37 -6.40
N THR A 135 -1.98 -8.13 -7.50
CA THR A 135 -3.27 -8.57 -8.06
C THR A 135 -4.02 -9.46 -7.07
N ILE A 136 -3.32 -10.40 -6.42
CA ILE A 136 -3.91 -11.26 -5.40
C ILE A 136 -4.46 -10.44 -4.24
N LEU A 137 -3.67 -9.49 -3.71
CA LEU A 137 -4.11 -8.64 -2.60
C LEU A 137 -5.31 -7.77 -2.98
N TRP A 138 -5.34 -7.23 -4.20
CA TRP A 138 -6.48 -6.47 -4.72
C TRP A 138 -7.75 -7.32 -4.83
N VAL A 139 -7.64 -8.55 -5.32
CA VAL A 139 -8.77 -9.49 -5.41
C VAL A 139 -9.26 -9.87 -4.01
N LEU A 140 -8.35 -10.21 -3.10
CA LEU A 140 -8.69 -10.56 -1.72
C LEU A 140 -9.40 -9.40 -1.01
N LEU A 141 -8.88 -8.17 -1.13
CA LEU A 141 -9.51 -6.98 -0.55
C LEU A 141 -10.89 -6.73 -1.16
N SER A 142 -11.04 -6.86 -2.48
CA SER A 142 -12.32 -6.66 -3.15
C SER A 142 -13.36 -7.69 -2.70
N CYS A 143 -12.97 -8.96 -2.60
CA CYS A 143 -13.83 -10.01 -2.07
C CYS A 143 -14.22 -9.74 -0.61
N TRP A 144 -13.25 -9.35 0.22
CA TRP A 144 -13.50 -9.01 1.62
C TRP A 144 -14.51 -7.87 1.77
N LEU A 145 -14.29 -6.75 1.07
CA LEU A 145 -15.19 -5.60 1.06
C LEU A 145 -16.61 -5.99 0.61
N LEU A 146 -16.73 -6.77 -0.47
CA LEU A 146 -18.03 -7.22 -0.96
C LEU A 146 -18.75 -8.13 0.04
N ILE A 147 -18.06 -9.09 0.63
CA ILE A 147 -18.65 -9.99 1.64
C ILE A 147 -19.15 -9.18 2.83
N TRP A 148 -18.31 -8.29 3.37
CA TRP A 148 -18.66 -7.49 4.55
C TRP A 148 -19.82 -6.53 4.31
N MET A 149 -19.89 -5.97 3.12
CA MET A 149 -20.99 -5.07 2.75
C MET A 149 -22.28 -5.80 2.39
N LEU A 150 -22.24 -7.12 2.18
CA LEU A 150 -23.43 -7.93 1.95
C LEU A 150 -23.87 -8.68 3.22
N CYS A 151 -23.03 -8.75 4.26
CA CYS A 151 -23.34 -9.44 5.51
C CYS A 151 -24.69 -9.02 6.12
N PRO A 152 -25.00 -7.70 6.28
CA PRO A 152 -26.29 -7.29 6.82
C PRO A 152 -27.51 -7.72 6.00
N ILE A 153 -27.31 -8.00 4.70
CA ILE A 153 -28.36 -8.47 3.79
C ILE A 153 -28.58 -9.97 3.97
N PHE A 154 -27.50 -10.75 4.07
CA PHE A 154 -27.56 -12.20 4.23
C PHE A 154 -28.11 -12.62 5.59
N ASP A 155 -27.71 -11.95 6.67
CA ASP A 155 -28.20 -12.21 8.02
C ASP A 155 -29.55 -11.52 8.34
N LYS A 156 -30.07 -10.74 7.38
CA LYS A 156 -31.31 -9.94 7.46
C LYS A 156 -31.29 -8.85 8.54
N SER A 157 -30.14 -8.52 9.11
CA SER A 157 -29.98 -7.46 10.11
C SER A 157 -30.25 -6.06 9.55
N PHE A 158 -30.24 -5.89 8.23
CA PHE A 158 -30.72 -4.65 7.58
C PHE A 158 -32.17 -4.29 7.97
N LYS A 159 -33.01 -5.28 8.32
CA LYS A 159 -34.39 -5.04 8.78
C LYS A 159 -34.45 -4.33 10.13
N GLU A 160 -33.38 -4.44 10.90
CA GLU A 160 -33.18 -3.76 12.18
C GLU A 160 -32.33 -2.49 12.04
N TYR A 161 -32.08 -2.06 10.79
CA TYR A 161 -31.23 -0.91 10.45
C TYR A 161 -29.79 -1.07 10.97
N ARG A 162 -29.28 -2.31 11.00
CA ARG A 162 -27.90 -2.59 11.41
C ARG A 162 -26.92 -2.28 10.27
N PHE A 163 -25.92 -1.46 10.58
CA PHE A 163 -24.84 -1.14 9.67
C PHE A 163 -23.74 -2.23 9.64
N PRO A 164 -22.97 -2.35 8.54
CA PRO A 164 -21.81 -3.25 8.47
C PRO A 164 -20.78 -2.95 9.56
N PHE A 165 -20.59 -1.66 9.87
CA PHE A 165 -19.70 -1.20 10.94
C PHE A 165 -20.50 -0.48 12.03
N LEU A 166 -20.28 -0.87 13.28
CA LEU A 166 -20.92 -0.27 14.43
C LEU A 166 -20.44 1.17 14.61
N ALA A 167 -21.33 2.13 14.38
CA ALA A 167 -21.04 3.55 14.45
C ALA A 167 -22.25 4.34 14.96
N TRP A 168 -21.98 5.46 15.61
CA TRP A 168 -23.01 6.34 16.15
C TRP A 168 -23.08 7.62 15.31
N TYR A 169 -24.30 8.03 14.97
CA TYR A 169 -24.55 9.22 14.16
C TYR A 169 -25.48 10.18 14.93
N PRO A 170 -25.29 11.51 14.79
CA PRO A 170 -26.09 12.52 15.51
C PRO A 170 -27.50 12.75 14.92
N PHE A 171 -27.96 11.85 14.06
CA PHE A 171 -29.27 11.91 13.41
C PHE A 171 -29.92 10.52 13.40
N ASN A 172 -31.24 10.47 13.18
CA ASN A 172 -31.96 9.20 13.16
C ASN A 172 -31.61 8.39 11.90
N THR A 173 -30.84 7.33 12.07
CA THR A 173 -30.43 6.39 11.01
C THR A 173 -31.44 5.29 10.75
N ARG A 174 -32.54 5.22 11.51
CA ARG A 174 -33.60 4.19 11.37
C ARG A 174 -34.75 4.63 10.47
N THR A 175 -34.55 5.70 9.69
CA THR A 175 -35.55 6.22 8.76
C THR A 175 -34.96 6.28 7.36
N SER A 176 -35.81 6.05 6.35
CA SER A 176 -35.45 6.25 4.95
C SER A 176 -35.66 7.73 4.58
N PRO A 177 -34.74 8.39 3.85
CA PRO A 177 -33.56 7.84 3.18
C PRO A 177 -32.24 7.90 4.00
N GLN A 178 -32.29 8.27 5.29
CA GLN A 178 -31.08 8.48 6.09
C GLN A 178 -30.26 7.19 6.27
N TYR A 179 -30.94 6.06 6.45
CA TYR A 179 -30.28 4.75 6.53
C TYR A 179 -29.43 4.47 5.28
N GLU A 180 -30.04 4.62 4.11
CA GLU A 180 -29.43 4.30 2.82
C GLU A 180 -28.25 5.22 2.52
N PHE A 181 -28.37 6.52 2.81
CA PHE A 181 -27.26 7.45 2.67
C PHE A 181 -26.11 7.15 3.63
N THR A 182 -26.40 6.76 4.86
CA THR A 182 -25.38 6.41 5.86
C THR A 182 -24.68 5.10 5.48
N TYR A 183 -25.44 4.13 4.99
CA TYR A 183 -24.90 2.87 4.48
C TYR A 183 -23.95 3.10 3.32
N LEU A 184 -24.36 3.93 2.35
CA LEU A 184 -23.53 4.31 1.21
C LEU A 184 -22.27 5.08 1.65
N HIS A 185 -22.39 5.96 2.63
CA HIS A 185 -21.25 6.67 3.21
C HIS A 185 -20.24 5.69 3.82
N GLN A 186 -20.66 4.76 4.69
CA GLN A 186 -19.77 3.74 5.25
C GLN A 186 -19.12 2.88 4.15
N PHE A 187 -19.89 2.53 3.11
CA PHE A 187 -19.38 1.78 1.98
C PHE A 187 -18.22 2.50 1.29
N VAL A 188 -18.44 3.76 0.92
CA VAL A 188 -17.45 4.59 0.22
C VAL A 188 -16.25 4.87 1.13
N ALA A 189 -16.49 5.27 2.38
CA ALA A 189 -15.45 5.58 3.35
C ALA A 189 -14.52 4.39 3.62
N ASN A 190 -15.08 3.22 3.93
CA ASN A 190 -14.30 2.02 4.19
C ASN A 190 -13.56 1.53 2.93
N THR A 191 -14.16 1.69 1.75
CA THR A 191 -13.46 1.40 0.48
C THR A 191 -12.28 2.34 0.29
N CYS A 192 -12.44 3.64 0.52
CA CYS A 192 -11.34 4.60 0.46
C CYS A 192 -10.21 4.22 1.42
N LEU A 193 -10.49 4.01 2.70
CA LEU A 193 -9.49 3.62 3.72
C LEU A 193 -8.76 2.31 3.36
N SER A 194 -9.51 1.30 2.90
CA SER A 194 -8.93 0.02 2.47
C SER A 194 -8.01 0.19 1.26
N MET A 195 -8.41 1.02 0.30
CA MET A 195 -7.58 1.33 -0.87
C MET A 195 -6.34 2.13 -0.49
N ILE A 196 -6.42 3.08 0.44
CA ILE A 196 -5.27 3.83 0.95
C ILE A 196 -4.24 2.88 1.56
N ASN A 197 -4.68 1.98 2.44
CA ASN A 197 -3.83 0.97 3.06
C ASN A 197 -3.13 0.11 2.00
N LEU A 198 -3.91 -0.57 1.15
CA LEU A 198 -3.35 -1.47 0.14
C LEU A 198 -2.43 -0.76 -0.86
N ASN A 199 -2.80 0.44 -1.32
CA ASN A 199 -1.98 1.17 -2.29
C ASN A 199 -0.67 1.65 -1.69
N THR A 200 -0.66 2.07 -0.42
CA THR A 200 0.57 2.47 0.27
C THR A 200 1.52 1.28 0.40
N ASP A 201 1.01 0.12 0.79
CA ASP A 201 1.84 -1.06 1.05
C ASP A 201 2.43 -1.60 -0.26
N THR A 202 1.60 -1.68 -1.31
CA THR A 202 2.03 -2.14 -2.62
C THR A 202 2.97 -1.13 -3.32
N LEU A 203 2.83 0.16 -3.05
CA LEU A 203 3.77 1.20 -3.49
C LEU A 203 5.15 1.02 -2.86
N ILE A 204 5.21 0.76 -1.55
CA ILE A 204 6.47 0.48 -0.84
C ILE A 204 7.11 -0.80 -1.36
N ALA A 205 6.32 -1.85 -1.53
CA ALA A 205 6.77 -3.10 -2.15
C ALA A 205 7.35 -2.87 -3.56
N ALA A 206 6.78 -1.95 -4.34
CA ALA A 206 7.30 -1.59 -5.66
C ALA A 206 8.66 -0.90 -5.59
N LEU A 207 8.82 0.07 -4.67
CA LEU A 207 10.11 0.74 -4.46
C LEU A 207 11.19 -0.25 -4.05
N ASN A 208 10.87 -1.20 -3.18
CA ASN A 208 11.81 -2.25 -2.77
C ASN A 208 12.14 -3.20 -3.91
N MET A 209 11.14 -3.61 -4.70
CA MET A 209 11.33 -4.39 -5.90
C MET A 209 12.21 -3.67 -6.94
N TYR A 210 12.09 -2.34 -7.07
CA TYR A 210 13.00 -1.55 -7.91
C TYR A 210 14.43 -1.57 -7.39
N ILE A 211 14.65 -1.39 -6.09
CA ILE A 211 16.00 -1.47 -5.49
C ILE A 211 16.62 -2.84 -5.79
N GLY A 212 15.90 -3.92 -5.50
CA GLY A 212 16.36 -5.29 -5.77
C GLY A 212 16.64 -5.54 -7.26
N ALA A 213 15.79 -5.04 -8.16
CA ALA A 213 16.01 -5.15 -9.60
C ALA A 213 17.25 -4.37 -10.06
N GLN A 214 17.55 -3.22 -9.45
CA GLN A 214 18.74 -2.44 -9.80
C GLN A 214 20.02 -3.10 -9.30
N PHE A 215 19.99 -3.79 -8.15
CA PHE A 215 21.11 -4.64 -7.73
C PHE A 215 21.32 -5.81 -8.70
N ASP A 216 20.27 -6.43 -9.24
CA ASP A 216 20.42 -7.47 -10.26
C ASP A 216 21.11 -6.94 -11.53
N LEU A 217 20.71 -5.73 -11.98
CA LEU A 217 21.35 -5.07 -13.13
C LEU A 217 22.82 -4.76 -12.87
N LEU A 218 23.14 -4.24 -11.68
CA LEU A 218 24.52 -3.97 -11.28
C LEU A 218 25.34 -5.26 -11.23
N CYS A 219 24.80 -6.35 -10.67
CA CYS A 219 25.47 -7.65 -10.64
C CYS A 219 25.77 -8.18 -12.04
N ASP A 220 24.83 -8.03 -12.97
CA ASP A 220 25.04 -8.40 -14.37
C ASP A 220 26.13 -7.55 -15.04
N ASP A 221 26.09 -6.22 -14.84
CA ASP A 221 27.11 -5.30 -15.35
C ASP A 221 28.51 -5.63 -14.78
N VAL A 222 28.61 -5.96 -13.48
CA VAL A 222 29.87 -6.33 -12.81
C VAL A 222 30.37 -7.71 -13.26
N ARG A 223 29.50 -8.64 -13.65
CA ARG A 223 29.94 -9.93 -14.22
C ARG A 223 30.48 -9.78 -15.63
N HIS A 224 30.01 -8.78 -16.38
CA HIS A 224 30.33 -8.58 -17.79
C HIS A 224 31.09 -7.27 -18.07
N PHE A 225 31.72 -6.67 -17.05
CA PHE A 225 32.42 -5.38 -17.20
C PHE A 225 33.71 -5.48 -18.03
N HIS A 226 34.27 -6.68 -18.22
CA HIS A 226 35.46 -6.90 -19.01
C HIS A 226 35.33 -8.16 -19.87
N ASP A 227 35.31 -7.96 -21.19
CA ASP A 227 35.49 -9.00 -22.19
C ASP A 227 36.92 -8.88 -22.75
N GLY A 228 37.84 -9.77 -22.35
CA GLY A 228 39.24 -9.73 -22.75
C GLY A 228 39.50 -9.82 -24.26
N CYS A 229 38.49 -10.22 -25.04
CA CYS A 229 38.55 -10.25 -26.50
C CYS A 229 38.08 -8.95 -27.15
N LYS A 230 37.37 -8.06 -26.44
CA LYS A 230 36.73 -6.85 -27.00
C LYS A 230 37.09 -5.55 -26.29
N ASP A 231 37.39 -5.61 -25.00
CA ASP A 231 37.64 -4.45 -24.17
C ASP A 231 39.13 -4.28 -23.92
N ASN A 232 39.67 -3.10 -24.24
CA ASN A 232 40.99 -2.73 -23.75
C ASN A 232 40.91 -2.34 -22.26
N THR A 233 42.07 -2.16 -21.61
CA THR A 233 42.17 -1.77 -20.20
C THR A 233 41.40 -0.48 -19.87
N ALA A 234 41.39 0.50 -20.79
CA ALA A 234 40.69 1.77 -20.56
C ALA A 234 39.15 1.59 -20.59
N ASP A 235 38.64 0.74 -21.47
CA ASP A 235 37.22 0.41 -21.56
C ASP A 235 36.75 -0.35 -20.31
N ALA A 236 37.55 -1.30 -19.82
CA ALA A 236 37.28 -2.02 -18.58
C ALA A 236 37.25 -1.07 -17.37
N ILE A 237 38.21 -0.16 -17.25
CA ILE A 237 38.24 0.87 -16.19
C ILE A 237 37.00 1.78 -16.28
N ARG A 238 36.59 2.19 -17.48
CA ARG A 238 35.39 3.03 -17.68
C ARG A 238 34.12 2.29 -17.25
N LYS A 239 33.95 1.02 -17.65
CA LYS A 239 32.80 0.18 -17.26
C LYS A 239 32.76 -0.03 -15.75
N LEU A 240 33.91 -0.30 -15.12
CA LEU A 240 34.01 -0.43 -13.67
C LEU A 240 33.62 0.87 -12.94
N LYS A 241 34.11 2.04 -13.41
CA LYS A 241 33.70 3.35 -12.86
C LYS A 241 32.18 3.56 -12.98
N ASN A 242 31.57 3.15 -14.08
CA ASN A 242 30.12 3.23 -14.25
C ASN A 242 29.38 2.32 -13.26
N CYS A 243 29.88 1.10 -13.00
CA CYS A 243 29.30 0.19 -12.00
C CYS A 243 29.38 0.81 -10.59
N ILE A 244 30.53 1.37 -10.21
CA ILE A 244 30.70 2.06 -8.92
C ILE A 244 29.73 3.24 -8.79
N ASN A 245 29.57 4.02 -9.85
CA ASN A 245 28.62 5.14 -9.86
C ASN A 245 27.17 4.66 -9.73
N HIS A 246 26.78 3.61 -10.48
CA HIS A 246 25.45 3.02 -10.40
C HIS A 246 25.16 2.48 -9.00
N HIS A 247 26.09 1.73 -8.41
CA HIS A 247 25.98 1.24 -7.03
C HIS A 247 25.74 2.38 -6.03
N ARG A 248 26.50 3.47 -6.13
CA ARG A 248 26.33 4.64 -5.26
C ARG A 248 24.94 5.28 -5.42
N GLU A 249 24.43 5.37 -6.64
CA GLU A 249 23.09 5.93 -6.88
C GLU A 249 21.98 4.98 -6.42
N ILE A 250 22.17 3.65 -6.50
CA ILE A 250 21.25 2.67 -5.91
C ILE A 250 21.18 2.85 -4.39
N LEU A 251 22.32 2.98 -3.70
CA LEU A 251 22.34 3.19 -2.26
C LEU A 251 21.65 4.49 -1.84
N LYS A 252 21.85 5.58 -2.60
CA LYS A 252 21.11 6.84 -2.37
C LYS A 252 19.62 6.65 -2.57
N PHE A 253 19.21 5.99 -3.66
CA PHE A 253 17.81 5.70 -3.95
C PHE A 253 17.17 4.89 -2.82
N ALA A 254 17.85 3.85 -2.33
CA ALA A 254 17.41 3.03 -1.21
C ALA A 254 17.30 3.82 0.10
N GLY A 255 18.26 4.73 0.36
CA GLY A 255 18.21 5.63 1.50
C GLY A 255 16.97 6.54 1.48
N TYR A 256 16.68 7.17 0.34
CA TYR A 256 15.48 8.00 0.18
C TYR A 256 14.19 7.17 0.23
N ALA A 257 14.16 5.97 -0.35
CA ALA A 257 13.01 5.07 -0.24
C ALA A 257 12.73 4.72 1.24
N ASN A 258 13.77 4.37 1.99
CA ASN A 258 13.66 4.07 3.41
C ASN A 258 13.17 5.28 4.23
N GLU A 259 13.68 6.49 3.96
CA GLU A 259 13.19 7.70 4.62
C GLU A 259 11.71 7.98 4.29
N PHE A 260 11.29 7.70 3.05
CA PHE A 260 9.89 7.85 2.64
C PHE A 260 8.95 6.96 3.45
N TYR A 261 9.30 5.68 3.68
CA TYR A 261 8.40 4.70 4.28
C TYR A 261 8.71 4.27 5.72
N ASN A 262 9.79 4.74 6.35
CA ASN A 262 10.22 4.25 7.68
C ASN A 262 9.11 4.36 8.75
N TRP A 263 8.42 5.49 8.83
CA TRP A 263 7.33 5.73 9.77
C TRP A 263 6.10 4.91 9.40
N ILE A 264 5.83 4.73 8.11
CA ILE A 264 4.74 3.87 7.62
C ILE A 264 4.98 2.42 8.07
N LEU A 265 6.20 1.91 7.91
CA LEU A 265 6.58 0.58 8.38
C LEU A 265 6.43 0.45 9.90
N PHE A 266 6.96 1.41 10.67
CA PHE A 266 6.84 1.39 12.12
C PHE A 266 5.37 1.30 12.57
N LEU A 267 4.51 2.15 11.99
CA LEU A 267 3.09 2.17 12.31
C LEU A 267 2.40 0.88 11.89
N GLN A 268 2.72 0.33 10.71
CA GLN A 268 2.17 -0.95 10.24
C GLN A 268 2.45 -2.08 11.23
N PHE A 269 3.71 -2.26 11.64
CA PHE A 269 4.08 -3.34 12.55
C PHE A 269 3.53 -3.12 13.96
N PHE A 270 3.55 -1.88 14.46
CA PHE A 270 3.03 -1.57 15.78
C PHE A 270 1.51 -1.78 15.86
N VAL A 271 0.76 -1.12 14.99
CA VAL A 271 -0.71 -1.23 14.98
C VAL A 271 -1.13 -2.64 14.57
N GLY A 272 -0.51 -3.21 13.54
CA GLY A 272 -0.78 -4.58 13.11
C GLY A 272 -0.55 -5.61 14.22
N GLY A 273 0.53 -5.48 15.00
CA GLY A 273 0.81 -6.36 16.14
C GLY A 273 -0.24 -6.26 17.25
N VAL A 274 -0.63 -5.04 17.64
CA VAL A 274 -1.70 -4.81 18.63
C VAL A 274 -3.02 -5.39 18.14
N THR A 275 -3.37 -5.11 16.89
CA THR A 275 -4.60 -5.59 16.25
C THR A 275 -4.64 -7.11 16.16
N ILE A 276 -3.54 -7.77 15.78
CA ILE A 276 -3.43 -9.23 15.77
C ILE A 276 -3.64 -9.79 17.19
N GLY A 277 -3.04 -9.18 18.22
CA GLY A 277 -3.24 -9.58 19.62
C GLY A 277 -4.71 -9.53 20.04
N LEU A 278 -5.41 -8.44 19.71
CA LEU A 278 -6.83 -8.27 19.99
C LEU A 278 -7.72 -9.26 19.22
N ALA A 279 -7.43 -9.49 17.94
CA ALA A 279 -8.15 -10.43 17.11
C ALA A 279 -7.94 -11.89 17.55
N MET A 280 -6.73 -12.26 17.98
CA MET A 280 -6.44 -13.58 18.55
C MET A 280 -7.15 -13.80 19.89
N PHE A 281 -7.22 -12.77 20.74
CA PHE A 281 -8.05 -12.84 21.95
C PHE A 281 -9.51 -13.13 21.61
N ARG A 282 -10.09 -12.42 20.62
CA ARG A 282 -11.46 -12.70 20.15
C ARG A 282 -11.60 -14.12 19.61
N LEU A 283 -10.65 -14.60 18.81
CA LEU A 283 -10.63 -15.98 18.29
C LEU A 283 -10.70 -17.04 19.41
N SER A 284 -10.14 -16.75 20.60
CA SER A 284 -10.18 -17.67 21.74
C SER A 284 -11.53 -17.71 22.46
N VAL A 285 -12.38 -16.70 22.27
CA VAL A 285 -13.67 -16.55 22.97
C VAL A 285 -14.86 -16.88 22.07
N VAL A 286 -14.76 -16.61 20.77
CA VAL A 286 -15.84 -16.90 19.81
C VAL A 286 -16.04 -18.40 19.61
N VAL A 287 -17.27 -18.80 19.29
CA VAL A 287 -17.62 -20.20 19.02
C VAL A 287 -16.78 -20.72 17.83
N PRO A 288 -16.06 -21.84 17.98
CA PRO A 288 -15.28 -22.43 16.90
C PRO A 288 -16.14 -22.70 15.65
N LEU A 289 -15.58 -22.46 14.46
CA LEU A 289 -16.23 -22.67 13.16
C LEU A 289 -17.51 -21.82 12.91
N SER A 290 -17.75 -20.80 13.73
CA SER A 290 -18.78 -19.79 13.46
C SER A 290 -18.38 -18.83 12.32
N SER A 291 -19.33 -18.09 11.77
CA SER A 291 -19.06 -17.02 10.80
C SER A 291 -18.12 -15.95 11.39
N GLU A 292 -18.30 -15.60 12.66
CA GLU A 292 -17.41 -14.68 13.38
C GLU A 292 -15.97 -15.23 13.46
N PHE A 293 -15.81 -16.52 13.77
CA PHE A 293 -14.49 -17.17 13.82
C PHE A 293 -13.75 -17.04 12.48
N TYR A 294 -14.41 -17.34 11.36
CA TYR A 294 -13.80 -17.19 10.03
C TYR A 294 -13.50 -15.73 9.68
N SER A 295 -14.33 -14.79 10.15
CA SER A 295 -14.11 -13.35 9.94
C SER A 295 -12.86 -12.87 10.69
N PHE A 296 -12.65 -13.28 11.93
CA PHE A 296 -11.42 -12.93 12.66
C PHE A 296 -10.18 -13.63 12.07
N LEU A 297 -10.29 -14.89 11.67
CA LEU A 297 -9.17 -15.64 11.08
C LEU A 297 -8.70 -15.01 9.77
N SER A 298 -9.64 -14.68 8.87
CA SER A 298 -9.35 -13.99 7.61
C SER A 298 -8.76 -12.61 7.86
N TYR A 299 -9.27 -11.88 8.84
CA TYR A 299 -8.74 -10.57 9.23
C TYR A 299 -7.28 -10.64 9.73
N VAL A 300 -6.95 -11.58 10.62
CA VAL A 300 -5.57 -11.82 11.07
C VAL A 300 -4.67 -12.21 9.89
N PHE A 301 -5.16 -13.09 9.01
CA PHE A 301 -4.42 -13.51 7.82
C PHE A 301 -4.11 -12.33 6.90
N CYS A 302 -5.04 -11.39 6.70
CA CYS A 302 -4.81 -10.18 5.91
C CYS A 302 -3.66 -9.33 6.49
N ILE A 303 -3.65 -9.06 7.80
CA ILE A 303 -2.60 -8.25 8.44
C ILE A 303 -1.24 -8.96 8.35
N ILE A 304 -1.21 -10.28 8.51
CA ILE A 304 0.01 -11.08 8.33
C ILE A 304 0.52 -10.98 6.89
N LEU A 305 -0.36 -11.05 5.89
CA LEU A 305 0.02 -10.89 4.48
C LEU A 305 0.60 -9.50 4.18
N GLU A 306 0.01 -8.44 4.74
CA GLU A 306 0.56 -7.08 4.63
C GLU A 306 1.97 -7.01 5.21
N ALA A 307 2.17 -7.51 6.44
CA ALA A 307 3.47 -7.55 7.09
C ALA A 307 4.50 -8.41 6.32
N TYR A 308 4.08 -9.59 5.85
CA TYR A 308 4.91 -10.51 5.07
C TYR A 308 5.42 -9.87 3.78
N MET A 309 4.58 -9.09 3.09
CA MET A 309 4.97 -8.40 1.86
C MET A 309 6.17 -7.46 2.11
N TYR A 310 6.13 -6.68 3.19
CA TYR A 310 7.26 -5.82 3.56
C TYR A 310 8.53 -6.62 3.84
N CYS A 311 8.41 -7.68 4.64
CA CYS A 311 9.54 -8.54 4.99
C CYS A 311 10.15 -9.24 3.77
N TRP A 312 9.31 -9.76 2.86
CA TRP A 312 9.75 -10.45 1.66
C TRP A 312 10.57 -9.53 0.76
N PHE A 313 10.02 -8.38 0.38
CA PHE A 313 10.72 -7.45 -0.50
C PHE A 313 11.93 -6.78 0.19
N GLY A 314 11.90 -6.62 1.52
CA GLY A 314 13.07 -6.19 2.29
C GLY A 314 14.20 -7.23 2.26
N ASN A 315 13.88 -8.50 2.52
CA ASN A 315 14.84 -9.61 2.48
C ASN A 315 15.46 -9.79 1.08
N GLU A 316 14.67 -9.64 0.01
CA GLU A 316 15.17 -9.70 -1.37
C GLU A 316 16.21 -8.62 -1.69
N ILE A 317 16.19 -7.49 -0.97
CA ILE A 317 17.25 -6.47 -1.08
C ILE A 317 18.46 -6.89 -0.26
N GLU A 318 18.26 -7.36 0.98
CA GLU A 318 19.37 -7.75 1.88
C GLU A 318 20.22 -8.89 1.33
N VAL A 319 19.61 -9.83 0.61
CA VAL A 319 20.32 -10.97 -0.01
C VAL A 319 21.21 -10.54 -1.19
N LYS A 320 21.00 -9.35 -1.77
CA LYS A 320 21.70 -8.86 -2.96
C LYS A 320 22.82 -7.88 -2.62
#